data_AF-A0A7W1IK44-F1
#
_entry.id   AF-A0A7W1IK44-F1
#
_cell.length_a   1.000
_cell.length_b   1.000
_cell.length_c   1.000
_cell.angle_alpha   90.00
_cell.angle_beta   90.00
_cell.angle_gamma   90.00
#
_symmetry.space_group_name_H-M   'P 1'
#
loop_
_entity.id
_entity.type
_entity.pdbx_description
1 polymer ?
#
loop_
_entity_poly.entity_id
_entity_poly.type
_entity_poly.pdbx_seq_one_letter_code
_entity_poly.pdbx_strand_id
1 'polypeptide(L)'
;MQFNYIYLLISALLFFVAAPLVVEVTGYFWHRFVEHSGIFGENIRYKHWIHHERDYPTTSLRPSKKYTSAKSYGWYILTVFLVVSIYLLLPLHYSIPMILGGLIYAKFVISAFHSSFHKKNFWMNHYGWYKELVRLHDIHHYKPVNYGINIFVLDKLFGTYSDKMPNKTTNTFPNVPRKAFVRKLHTETQ
;
A
#
# COMPACT_ATOMS: atom_id res chain seq x y z
N MET A 1 -22.93 14.22 35.18
CA MET A 1 -22.65 12.95 34.50
C MET A 1 -21.28 12.45 34.97
N GLN A 2 -21.22 11.33 35.70
CA GLN A 2 -19.94 10.68 35.98
C GLN A 2 -19.45 10.02 34.68
N PHE A 3 -18.32 10.50 34.14
CA PHE A 3 -17.66 9.81 33.03
C PHE A 3 -17.08 8.52 33.57
N ASN A 4 -17.51 7.38 33.00
CA ASN A 4 -16.88 6.11 33.28
C ASN A 4 -15.55 6.05 32.50
N TYR A 5 -14.47 6.47 33.15
CA TYR A 5 -13.12 6.51 32.56
C TYR A 5 -12.66 5.14 32.04
N ILE A 6 -13.15 4.04 32.63
CA ILE A 6 -12.85 2.68 32.18
C ILE A 6 -13.49 2.43 30.81
N TYR A 7 -14.76 2.81 30.62
CA TYR A 7 -15.42 2.71 29.32
C TYR A 7 -14.70 3.54 28.25
N LEU A 8 -14.29 4.76 28.61
CA LEU A 8 -13.56 5.64 27.71
C LEU A 8 -12.22 5.00 27.27
N LEU A 9 -11.47 4.44 28.22
CA LEU A 9 -10.20 3.77 27.94
C LEU A 9 -10.38 2.52 27.07
N ILE A 10 -11.35 1.66 27.40
CA ILE A 10 -11.64 0.44 26.62
C ILE A 10 -12.02 0.82 25.19
N SER A 11 -12.92 1.77 25.03
CA SER A 11 -13.35 2.20 23.70
C SER A 11 -12.23 2.85 22.89
N ALA A 12 -11.38 3.67 23.52
CA ALA A 12 -10.20 4.21 22.86
C ALA A 12 -9.24 3.11 22.38
N LEU A 13 -8.98 2.10 23.22
CA LEU A 13 -8.15 0.95 22.84
C LEU A 13 -8.76 0.18 21.66
N LEU A 14 -10.08 -0.08 21.70
CA LEU A 14 -10.78 -0.77 20.61
C LEU A 14 -10.66 -0.04 19.28
N PHE A 15 -10.84 1.28 19.26
CA PHE A 15 -10.68 2.08 18.04
C PHE A 15 -9.22 2.12 17.55
N PHE A 16 -8.26 2.18 18.48
CA PHE A 16 -6.84 2.10 18.14
C PHE A 16 -6.47 0.77 17.47
N VAL A 17 -6.93 -0.36 18.02
CA VAL A 17 -6.64 -1.71 17.45
C VAL A 17 -7.49 -2.04 16.23
N ALA A 18 -8.61 -1.37 16.02
CA ALA A 18 -9.42 -1.50 14.81
C ALA A 18 -8.84 -0.71 13.63
N ALA A 19 -8.00 0.30 13.88
CA ALA A 19 -7.43 1.16 12.85
C ALA A 19 -6.63 0.42 11.74
N PRO A 20 -5.81 -0.61 12.04
CA PRO A 20 -5.19 -1.44 11.03
C PRO A 20 -6.16 -2.01 9.99
N LEU A 21 -7.36 -2.40 10.40
CA LEU A 21 -8.38 -2.93 9.48
C LEU A 21 -8.83 -1.85 8.49
N VAL A 22 -9.07 -0.63 8.96
CA VAL A 22 -9.43 0.51 8.11
C VAL A 22 -8.32 0.80 7.10
N VAL A 23 -7.06 0.78 7.54
CA VAL A 23 -5.90 1.01 6.67
C VAL A 23 -5.76 -0.07 5.60
N GLU A 24 -5.86 -1.34 5.96
CA GLU A 24 -5.75 -2.45 5.00
C GLU A 24 -6.89 -2.45 3.99
N VAL A 25 -8.14 -2.19 4.43
CA VAL A 25 -9.30 -2.15 3.54
C VAL A 25 -9.23 -0.99 2.56
N THR A 26 -8.97 0.21 3.06
CA THR A 26 -8.89 1.41 2.22
C THR A 26 -7.65 1.38 1.33
N GLY A 27 -6.53 0.89 1.86
CA GLY A 27 -5.27 0.71 1.13
C GLY A 27 -5.41 -0.26 -0.04
N TYR A 28 -6.11 -1.39 0.14
CA TYR A 28 -6.39 -2.33 -0.94
C TYR A 28 -7.14 -1.67 -2.11
N PHE A 29 -8.23 -0.95 -1.81
CA PHE A 29 -9.02 -0.29 -2.85
C PHE A 29 -8.28 0.86 -3.52
N TRP A 30 -7.52 1.62 -2.73
CA TRP A 30 -6.67 2.68 -3.24
C TRP A 30 -5.61 2.13 -4.20
N HIS A 31 -4.88 1.11 -3.78
CA HIS A 31 -3.84 0.50 -4.59
C HIS A 31 -4.42 -0.05 -5.91
N ARG A 32 -5.53 -0.80 -5.84
CA ARG A 32 -6.18 -1.39 -7.01
C ARG A 32 -6.78 -0.35 -7.97
N PHE A 33 -7.62 0.54 -7.47
CA PHE A 33 -8.43 1.41 -8.33
C PHE A 33 -7.78 2.76 -8.61
N VAL A 34 -7.04 3.30 -7.64
CA VAL A 34 -6.40 4.61 -7.80
C VAL A 34 -5.01 4.46 -8.38
N GLU A 35 -4.15 3.64 -7.77
CA GLU A 35 -2.74 3.54 -8.18
C GLU A 35 -2.54 2.68 -9.43
N HIS A 36 -3.29 1.57 -9.60
CA HIS A 36 -3.21 0.75 -10.82
C HIS A 36 -4.20 1.15 -11.91
N SER A 37 -5.47 1.41 -11.56
CA SER A 37 -6.51 1.67 -12.56
C SER A 37 -6.64 3.16 -12.94
N GLY A 38 -6.13 4.08 -12.11
CA GLY A 38 -6.09 5.51 -12.43
C GLY A 38 -7.43 6.23 -12.27
N ILE A 39 -8.36 5.72 -11.45
CA ILE A 39 -9.71 6.30 -11.31
C ILE A 39 -9.72 7.77 -10.86
N PHE A 40 -8.68 8.23 -10.15
CA PHE A 40 -8.49 9.63 -9.75
C PHE A 40 -7.36 10.35 -10.53
N GLY A 41 -7.03 9.85 -11.72
CA GLY A 41 -6.15 10.52 -12.66
C GLY A 41 -4.76 9.90 -12.83
N GLU A 42 -4.12 10.25 -13.93
CA GLU A 42 -2.88 9.62 -14.39
C GLU A 42 -1.65 9.94 -13.54
N ASN A 43 -1.64 11.04 -12.80
CA ASN A 43 -0.44 11.45 -12.07
C ASN A 43 -0.11 10.51 -10.90
N ILE A 44 -1.13 10.08 -10.15
CA ILE A 44 -0.97 9.11 -9.04
C ILE A 44 -0.54 7.77 -9.63
N ARG A 45 -1.28 7.30 -10.64
CA ARG A 45 -0.97 6.06 -11.36
C ARG A 45 0.44 6.05 -11.94
N TYR A 46 0.88 7.15 -12.53
CA TYR A 46 2.22 7.28 -13.11
C TYR A 46 3.33 7.16 -12.06
N LYS A 47 3.14 7.70 -10.85
CA LYS A 47 4.13 7.54 -9.76
C LYS A 47 4.19 6.10 -9.27
N HIS A 48 3.07 5.39 -9.24
CA HIS A 48 3.08 3.96 -8.94
C HIS A 48 3.66 3.12 -10.09
N TRP A 49 3.41 3.51 -11.34
CA TRP A 49 4.05 2.89 -12.50
C TRP A 49 5.58 3.04 -12.46
N ILE A 50 6.09 4.20 -12.05
CA ILE A 50 7.53 4.40 -11.82
C ILE A 50 8.06 3.39 -10.78
N HIS A 51 7.33 3.14 -9.70
CA HIS A 51 7.71 2.15 -8.69
C HIS A 51 7.88 0.75 -9.32
N HIS A 52 6.93 0.33 -10.17
CA HIS A 52 6.92 -0.98 -10.81
C HIS A 52 7.91 -1.14 -11.98
N GLU A 53 8.16 -0.10 -12.76
CA GLU A 53 8.81 -0.24 -14.07
C GLU A 53 10.19 0.41 -14.11
N ARG A 54 10.50 1.31 -13.17
CA ARG A 54 11.80 1.99 -13.07
C ARG A 54 12.54 1.66 -11.78
N ASP A 55 11.87 1.83 -10.64
CA ASP A 55 12.55 1.71 -9.34
C ASP A 55 12.74 0.24 -8.96
N TYR A 56 11.72 -0.60 -9.18
CA TYR A 56 11.76 -2.05 -8.92
C TYR A 56 11.18 -2.82 -10.12
N PRO A 57 11.86 -2.80 -11.29
CA PRO A 57 11.41 -3.56 -12.45
C PRO A 57 11.45 -5.06 -12.16
N THR A 58 10.63 -5.84 -12.86
CA THR A 58 10.61 -7.31 -12.75
C THR A 58 11.97 -7.99 -13.01
N THR A 59 12.87 -7.34 -13.76
CA THR A 59 14.26 -7.79 -13.97
C THR A 59 15.18 -7.54 -12.77
N SER A 60 14.79 -6.67 -11.84
CA SER A 60 15.57 -6.30 -10.65
C SER A 60 14.66 -5.71 -9.55
N LEU A 61 13.87 -6.56 -8.89
CA LEU A 61 12.96 -6.15 -7.81
C LEU A 61 13.68 -5.67 -6.53
N ARG A 62 14.99 -5.91 -6.44
CA ARG A 62 15.85 -5.57 -5.29
C ARG A 62 17.16 -4.97 -5.80
N PRO A 63 17.16 -3.77 -6.39
CA PRO A 63 18.39 -3.17 -6.92
C PRO A 63 19.39 -2.86 -5.80
N SER A 64 20.70 -2.80 -6.12
CA SER A 64 21.76 -2.45 -5.16
C SER A 64 21.80 -0.97 -4.79
N LYS A 65 21.12 -0.11 -5.55
CA LYS A 65 21.02 1.32 -5.25
C LYS A 65 20.23 1.54 -3.96
N LYS A 66 20.60 2.59 -3.21
CA LYS A 66 19.92 2.97 -1.97
C LYS A 66 18.43 3.23 -2.27
N TYR A 67 17.55 2.46 -1.63
CA TYR A 67 16.09 2.62 -1.70
C TYR A 67 15.72 4.09 -1.42
N THR A 68 15.01 4.75 -2.36
CA THR A 68 14.62 6.18 -2.22
C THR A 68 13.16 6.40 -1.84
N SER A 69 12.46 5.35 -1.38
CA SER A 69 11.00 5.27 -1.18
C SER A 69 10.20 5.10 -2.47
N ALA A 70 9.07 4.39 -2.40
CA ALA A 70 8.00 4.55 -3.37
C ALA A 70 7.47 5.99 -3.20
N LYS A 71 7.99 6.95 -3.98
CA LYS A 71 7.63 8.37 -3.93
C LYS A 71 6.20 8.64 -4.45
N SER A 72 5.24 7.75 -4.15
CA SER A 72 3.82 7.94 -4.45
C SER A 72 3.23 8.84 -3.38
N TYR A 73 2.93 10.09 -3.75
CA TYR A 73 2.19 10.99 -2.88
C TYR A 73 0.71 10.59 -2.73
N GLY A 74 0.24 9.62 -3.51
CA GLY A 74 -1.13 9.11 -3.42
C GLY A 74 -1.49 8.64 -2.00
N TRP A 75 -0.56 7.98 -1.32
CA TRP A 75 -0.74 7.57 0.07
C TRP A 75 -0.93 8.73 1.04
N TYR A 76 -0.31 9.90 0.80
CA TYR A 76 -0.56 11.09 1.62
C TYR A 76 -1.95 11.67 1.37
N ILE A 77 -2.42 11.65 0.12
CA ILE A 77 -3.79 12.08 -0.22
C ILE A 77 -4.80 11.19 0.49
N LEU A 78 -4.65 9.86 0.38
CA LEU A 78 -5.49 8.91 1.11
C LEU A 78 -5.43 9.16 2.62
N THR A 79 -4.23 9.37 3.18
CA THR A 79 -4.06 9.63 4.61
C THR A 79 -4.83 10.87 5.06
N VAL A 80 -4.68 12.00 4.35
CA VAL A 80 -5.41 13.24 4.67
C VAL A 80 -6.91 13.03 4.58
N PHE A 81 -7.38 12.38 3.50
CA PHE A 81 -8.80 12.08 3.33
C PHE A 81 -9.36 11.23 4.47
N LEU A 82 -8.66 10.18 4.88
CA LEU A 82 -9.09 9.32 6.00
C LEU A 82 -9.06 10.06 7.33
N VAL A 83 -8.01 10.83 7.61
CA VAL A 83 -7.91 11.62 8.85
C VAL A 83 -9.06 12.60 8.97
N VAL A 84 -9.34 13.37 7.90
CA VAL A 84 -10.46 14.33 7.88
C VAL A 84 -11.79 13.59 8.02
N SER A 85 -12.00 12.51 7.28
CA SER A 85 -13.25 11.75 7.34
C SER A 85 -13.50 11.15 8.72
N ILE A 86 -12.48 10.54 9.33
CA ILE A 86 -12.58 9.96 10.68
C ILE A 86 -12.84 11.06 11.72
N TYR A 87 -12.17 12.20 11.61
CA TYR A 87 -12.37 13.33 12.51
C TYR A 87 -13.79 13.91 12.43
N LEU A 88 -14.35 14.03 11.23
CA LEU A 88 -15.69 14.58 11.01
C LEU A 88 -16.82 13.60 11.37
N LEU A 89 -16.61 12.29 11.18
CA LEU A 89 -17.65 11.28 11.33
C LEU A 89 -17.71 10.64 12.72
N LEU A 90 -16.63 10.71 13.51
CA LEU A 90 -16.56 10.08 14.82
C LEU A 90 -16.34 11.11 15.94
N PRO A 91 -16.98 10.92 17.12
CA PRO A 91 -16.65 11.67 18.32
C PRO A 91 -15.14 11.69 18.63
N LEU A 92 -14.64 12.79 19.18
CA LEU A 92 -13.20 13.04 19.39
C LEU A 92 -12.49 11.89 20.13
N HIS A 93 -13.14 11.32 21.14
CA HIS A 93 -12.56 10.25 21.95
C HIS A 93 -12.44 8.90 21.21
N TYR A 94 -13.10 8.75 20.06
CA TYR A 94 -12.94 7.61 19.15
C TYR A 94 -12.05 7.96 17.95
N SER A 95 -12.18 9.17 17.42
CA SER A 95 -11.43 9.59 16.22
C SER A 95 -9.93 9.71 16.49
N ILE A 96 -9.53 10.29 17.63
CA ILE A 96 -8.12 10.43 18.01
C ILE A 96 -7.40 9.07 18.06
N PRO A 97 -7.85 8.07 18.85
CA PRO A 97 -7.16 6.78 18.90
C PRO A 97 -7.19 6.03 17.57
N MET A 98 -8.28 6.09 16.80
CA MET A 98 -8.37 5.51 15.46
C MET A 98 -7.33 6.14 14.50
N ILE A 99 -7.24 7.47 14.47
CA ILE A 99 -6.26 8.20 13.65
C ILE A 99 -4.84 7.82 14.07
N LEU A 100 -4.52 7.84 15.37
CA LEU A 100 -3.19 7.49 15.86
C LEU A 100 -2.81 6.06 15.53
N GLY A 101 -3.70 5.09 15.79
CA GLY A 101 -3.48 3.68 15.45
C GLY A 101 -3.26 3.49 13.95
N GLY A 102 -4.06 4.17 13.13
CA GLY A 102 -3.97 4.12 11.67
C GLY A 102 -2.66 4.69 11.15
N LEU A 103 -2.25 5.88 11.64
CA LEU A 103 -1.00 6.53 11.24
C LEU A 103 0.23 5.69 11.63
N ILE A 104 0.24 5.14 12.85
CA ILE A 104 1.32 4.26 13.33
C ILE A 104 1.38 3.00 12.45
N TYR A 105 0.24 2.35 12.22
CA TYR A 105 0.19 1.14 11.40
C TYR A 105 0.62 1.39 9.95
N ALA A 106 0.10 2.45 9.32
CA ALA A 106 0.47 2.82 7.96
C ALA A 106 1.97 3.11 7.82
N LYS A 107 2.57 3.81 8.79
CA LYS A 107 3.99 4.18 8.75
C LYS A 107 4.91 3.00 9.04
N PHE A 108 4.68 2.30 10.14
CA PHE A 108 5.62 1.32 10.69
C PHE A 108 5.33 -0.11 10.24
N VAL A 109 4.12 -0.39 9.73
CA VAL A 109 3.76 -1.70 9.20
C VAL A 109 3.66 -1.63 7.68
N ILE A 110 2.67 -0.94 7.10
CA ILE A 110 2.49 -0.90 5.63
C ILE A 110 3.75 -0.39 4.91
N SER A 111 4.16 0.84 5.20
CA SER A 111 5.27 1.49 4.48
C SER A 111 6.61 0.81 4.74
N ALA A 112 6.86 0.37 5.98
CA ALA A 112 8.09 -0.33 6.34
C ALA A 112 8.18 -1.70 5.64
N PHE A 113 7.10 -2.48 5.63
CA PHE A 113 7.06 -3.79 4.99
C PHE A 113 7.19 -3.68 3.47
N HIS A 114 6.39 -2.83 2.83
CA HIS A 114 6.49 -2.59 1.38
C HIS A 114 7.91 -2.18 0.97
N SER A 115 8.53 -1.27 1.73
CA SER A 115 9.92 -0.87 1.51
C SER A 115 10.91 -2.02 1.71
N SER A 116 10.66 -2.88 2.68
CA SER A 116 11.54 -4.01 3.02
C SER A 116 11.51 -5.13 1.99
N PHE A 117 10.38 -5.34 1.30
CA PHE A 117 10.24 -6.38 0.27
C PHE A 117 11.23 -6.18 -0.89
N HIS A 118 11.63 -4.93 -1.13
CA HIS A 118 12.59 -4.53 -2.16
C HIS A 118 14.05 -4.42 -1.67
N LYS A 119 14.35 -4.79 -0.42
CA LYS A 119 15.71 -4.77 0.13
C LYS A 119 16.38 -6.14 0.03
N LYS A 120 17.59 -6.18 -0.51
CA LYS A 120 18.47 -7.36 -0.40
C LYS A 120 18.82 -7.60 1.07
N ASN A 121 18.89 -8.86 1.48
CA ASN A 121 19.35 -9.29 2.80
C ASN A 121 18.65 -8.59 3.97
N PHE A 122 17.38 -8.19 3.81
CA PHE A 122 16.59 -7.69 4.93
C PHE A 122 16.49 -8.77 6.01
N TRP A 123 16.66 -8.38 7.28
CA TRP A 123 16.80 -9.32 8.38
C TRP A 123 15.59 -10.24 8.58
N MET A 124 14.40 -9.94 8.06
CA MET A 124 13.25 -10.86 8.16
C MET A 124 13.23 -11.96 7.09
N ASN A 125 14.15 -11.96 6.12
CA ASN A 125 14.17 -12.95 5.03
C ASN A 125 14.39 -14.41 5.48
N HIS A 126 14.82 -14.66 6.72
CA HIS A 126 14.87 -16.03 7.24
C HIS A 126 13.51 -16.57 7.68
N TYR A 127 12.50 -15.72 7.89
CA TYR A 127 11.17 -16.17 8.29
C TYR A 127 10.32 -16.60 7.09
N GLY A 128 9.74 -17.80 7.15
CA GLY A 128 8.90 -18.36 6.07
C GLY A 128 7.70 -17.48 5.71
N TRP A 129 6.98 -16.97 6.71
CA TRP A 129 5.82 -16.10 6.51
C TRP A 129 6.19 -14.78 5.81
N TYR A 130 7.34 -14.19 6.15
CA TYR A 130 7.80 -12.95 5.53
C TYR A 130 8.22 -13.19 4.08
N LYS A 131 8.94 -14.29 3.80
CA LYS A 131 9.25 -14.70 2.42
C LYS A 131 7.99 -14.90 1.58
N GLU A 132 6.91 -15.41 2.17
CA GLU A 132 5.64 -15.54 1.47
C GLU A 132 5.00 -14.18 1.13
N LEU A 133 4.99 -13.22 2.07
CA LEU A 133 4.53 -11.85 1.78
C LEU A 133 5.34 -11.21 0.65
N VAL A 134 6.66 -11.33 0.73
CA VAL A 134 7.59 -10.86 -0.30
C VAL A 134 7.27 -11.50 -1.65
N ARG A 135 7.03 -12.81 -1.69
CA ARG A 135 6.72 -13.56 -2.91
C ARG A 135 5.38 -13.13 -3.51
N LEU A 136 4.35 -12.92 -2.70
CA LEU A 136 3.03 -12.44 -3.15
C LEU A 136 3.12 -11.03 -3.72
N HIS A 137 3.90 -10.14 -3.08
CA HIS A 137 4.19 -8.81 -3.60
C HIS A 137 5.06 -8.84 -4.86
N ASP A 138 6.02 -9.75 -4.95
CA ASP A 138 6.80 -9.95 -6.18
C ASP A 138 5.86 -10.36 -7.33
N ILE A 139 4.89 -11.25 -7.11
CA ILE A 139 3.88 -11.62 -8.13
C ILE A 139 3.08 -10.39 -8.60
N HIS A 140 2.71 -9.51 -7.66
CA HIS A 140 2.01 -8.26 -7.96
C HIS A 140 2.80 -7.37 -8.94
N HIS A 141 4.13 -7.36 -8.86
CA HIS A 141 4.96 -6.64 -9.83
C HIS A 141 4.87 -7.18 -11.25
N TYR A 142 4.51 -8.46 -11.43
CA TYR A 142 4.41 -9.08 -12.76
C TYR A 142 3.00 -9.03 -13.36
N LYS A 143 1.94 -8.93 -12.56
CA LYS A 143 0.56 -8.98 -13.07
C LYS A 143 -0.43 -8.31 -12.10
N PRO A 144 -1.61 -7.86 -12.58
CA PRO A 144 -2.56 -7.08 -11.78
C PRO A 144 -3.35 -7.93 -10.77
N VAL A 145 -2.66 -8.39 -9.73
CA VAL A 145 -3.16 -9.25 -8.63
C VAL A 145 -2.47 -8.84 -7.33
N ASN A 146 -2.89 -9.37 -6.18
CA ASN A 146 -2.22 -9.21 -4.89
C ASN A 146 -2.01 -7.74 -4.52
N TYR A 147 -3.09 -6.95 -4.51
CA TYR A 147 -3.07 -5.53 -4.18
C TYR A 147 -2.92 -5.26 -2.68
N GLY A 148 -3.20 -6.23 -1.82
CA GLY A 148 -2.81 -6.15 -0.41
C GLY A 148 -1.29 -6.08 -0.27
N ILE A 149 -0.80 -5.41 0.78
CA ILE A 149 0.64 -5.36 1.08
C ILE A 149 0.99 -6.43 2.12
N ASN A 150 0.31 -6.41 3.27
CA ASN A 150 0.55 -7.38 4.35
C ASN A 150 -0.59 -8.38 4.50
N ILE A 151 -1.83 -7.98 4.17
CA ILE A 151 -3.02 -8.81 4.28
C ILE A 151 -3.67 -8.99 2.91
N PHE A 152 -3.78 -10.25 2.45
CA PHE A 152 -4.32 -10.62 1.14
C PHE A 152 -5.77 -11.16 1.23
N VAL A 153 -6.47 -10.91 2.32
CA VAL A 153 -7.86 -11.37 2.50
C VAL A 153 -8.78 -10.74 1.46
N LEU A 154 -8.63 -9.43 1.20
CA LEU A 154 -9.41 -8.75 0.18
C LEU A 154 -9.07 -9.22 -1.24
N ASP A 155 -7.82 -9.59 -1.50
CA ASP A 155 -7.45 -10.22 -2.76
C ASP A 155 -8.21 -11.53 -2.97
N LYS A 156 -8.34 -12.36 -1.94
CA LYS A 156 -9.13 -13.59 -2.01
C LYS A 156 -10.61 -13.29 -2.20
N LEU A 157 -11.14 -12.34 -1.43
CA LEU A 157 -12.56 -11.95 -1.48
C LEU A 157 -12.98 -11.43 -2.85
N PHE A 158 -12.14 -10.59 -3.48
CA PHE A 158 -12.44 -9.95 -4.76
C PHE A 158 -11.80 -10.65 -5.96
N GLY A 159 -11.30 -11.87 -5.80
CA GLY A 159 -10.75 -12.67 -6.89
C GLY A 159 -9.48 -12.11 -7.53
N THR A 160 -8.71 -11.30 -6.80
CA THR A 160 -7.41 -10.77 -7.24
C THR A 160 -6.23 -11.45 -6.57
N TYR A 161 -6.43 -12.55 -5.85
CA TYR A 161 -5.35 -13.32 -5.25
C TYR A 161 -4.66 -14.23 -6.27
N SER A 162 -3.33 -14.30 -6.21
CA SER A 162 -2.56 -15.29 -6.94
C SER A 162 -1.28 -15.66 -6.20
N ASP A 163 -1.09 -16.96 -6.01
CA ASP A 163 0.14 -17.56 -5.52
C ASP A 163 1.03 -18.11 -6.65
N LYS A 164 0.65 -17.96 -7.92
CA LYS A 164 1.45 -18.46 -9.05
C LYS A 164 2.36 -17.38 -9.61
N MET A 165 3.67 -17.61 -9.49
CA MET A 165 4.69 -16.78 -10.14
C MET A 165 4.53 -16.89 -11.66
N PRO A 166 4.34 -15.77 -12.38
CA PRO A 166 4.16 -15.81 -13.82
C PRO A 166 5.51 -15.94 -14.54
N ASN A 167 5.51 -16.65 -15.67
CA ASN A 167 6.71 -16.81 -16.50
C ASN A 167 7.06 -15.55 -17.31
N LYS A 168 6.11 -14.62 -17.45
CA LYS A 168 6.27 -13.35 -18.18
C LYS A 168 5.48 -12.25 -17.49
N THR A 169 6.04 -11.04 -17.50
CA THR A 169 5.35 -9.83 -17.04
C THR A 169 4.18 -9.51 -17.96
N THR A 170 3.01 -9.28 -17.37
CA THR A 170 1.79 -8.82 -18.04
C THR A 170 1.58 -7.33 -17.77
N ASN A 171 0.57 -6.72 -18.39
CA ASN A 171 0.27 -5.32 -18.11
C ASN A 171 -0.36 -5.15 -16.71
N THR A 172 0.45 -4.77 -15.73
CA THR A 172 0.00 -4.47 -14.36
C THR A 172 -0.81 -3.15 -14.28
N PHE A 173 -0.74 -2.29 -15.30
CA PHE A 173 -1.44 -1.00 -15.36
C PHE A 173 -2.45 -1.00 -16.53
N PRO A 174 -3.67 -1.52 -16.31
CA PRO A 174 -4.67 -1.61 -17.37
C PRO A 174 -4.96 -0.23 -17.98
N ASN A 175 -5.17 -0.19 -19.29
CA ASN A 175 -5.54 0.99 -20.06
C ASN A 175 -4.48 2.11 -20.15
N VAL A 176 -3.23 1.86 -19.77
CA VAL A 176 -2.10 2.76 -20.07
C VAL A 176 -1.34 2.23 -21.29
N PRO A 177 -1.24 2.97 -22.40
CA PRO A 177 -0.26 2.66 -23.44
C PRO A 177 1.13 2.82 -22.82
N ARG A 178 1.92 1.75 -22.69
CA ARG A 178 3.27 1.77 -22.09
C ARG A 178 4.15 2.92 -22.64
N LYS A 179 3.96 3.30 -23.90
CA LYS A 179 4.64 4.43 -24.58
C LYS A 179 4.30 5.83 -24.02
N ALA A 180 3.17 6.02 -23.35
CA ALA A 180 2.75 7.32 -22.81
C ALA A 180 3.58 7.72 -21.58
N PHE A 181 3.74 6.79 -20.63
CA PHE A 181 4.52 7.05 -19.42
C PHE A 181 6.03 7.03 -19.66
N VAL A 182 6.52 6.22 -20.60
CA VAL A 182 7.93 6.28 -21.02
C VAL A 182 8.29 7.67 -21.58
N ARG A 183 7.42 8.26 -22.41
CA ARG A 183 7.63 9.63 -22.93
C ARG A 183 7.66 10.67 -21.81
N LYS A 184 6.71 10.59 -20.86
CA LYS A 184 6.66 11.49 -19.70
C LYS A 184 7.91 11.39 -18.82
N LEU A 185 8.45 10.18 -18.65
CA LEU A 185 9.68 9.97 -17.89
C LEU A 185 10.86 10.68 -18.54
N HIS A 186 11.03 10.58 -19.87
CA HIS A 186 12.11 11.25 -20.58
C HIS A 186 12.04 12.78 -20.41
N THR A 187 10.84 13.38 -20.46
CA THR A 187 10.66 14.82 -20.27
C THR A 187 10.89 15.31 -18.84
N GLU A 188 10.70 14.46 -17.82
CA GLU A 188 10.96 14.82 -16.41
C GLU A 188 12.45 14.68 -16.02
N THR A 189 13.28 14.05 -16.87
CA THR A 189 14.71 13.80 -16.61
C THR A 189 15.66 14.69 -17.41
N GLN A 190 15.13 15.56 -18.27
CA GLN A 190 15.86 16.63 -18.97
C GLN A 190 15.77 17.92 -18.16
#